data_AF-A0A6I9SND7-F1
#
_entry.id   AF-A0A6I9SND7-F1
#
_cell.length_a   1.000
_cell.length_b   1.000
_cell.length_c   1.000
_cell.angle_alpha   90.00
_cell.angle_beta   90.00
_cell.angle_gamma   90.00
#
_symmetry.space_group_name_H-M   'P 1'
#
loop_
_entity.id
_entity.type
_entity.pdbx_description
1 polymer ?
#
loop_
_entity_poly.entity_id
_entity_poly.type
_entity_poly.pdbx_seq_one_letter_code
_entity_poly.pdbx_strand_id
1 'polypeptide(L)'
;MGSILENKGVVILFFIFSLFELSAGAVHKVGDSAGWTTVGNVDYRQWAAAKTFQLGDIIVFEYNPQSHNVMQVTHAEYKACNASSPISTHTTGNDSITINTHGHHFFVCGVPGHCQAGQKVDINVLRSPSPAPSPLGPLPSPVPGFTLPAPSPSNAASPFAVNMLFRKLSWLLLLLSVCV
;
A
#
# COMPACT_ATOMS: atom_id res chain seq x y z
N MET A 1 4.46 5.66 -49.57
CA MET A 1 4.32 6.33 -48.26
C MET A 1 3.49 5.54 -47.25
N GLY A 2 2.57 4.65 -47.68
CA GLY A 2 1.73 3.83 -46.77
C GLY A 2 2.49 2.78 -45.94
N SER A 3 3.49 2.11 -46.51
CA SER A 3 4.24 1.03 -45.83
C SER A 3 5.10 1.47 -44.64
N ILE A 4 5.49 2.75 -44.57
CA ILE A 4 6.30 3.30 -43.49
C ILE A 4 5.43 3.62 -42.26
N LEU A 5 4.15 3.91 -42.46
CA LEU A 5 3.20 4.20 -41.38
C LEU A 5 2.73 2.91 -40.70
N GLU A 6 2.54 1.81 -41.46
CA GLU A 6 2.23 0.48 -40.92
C GLU A 6 3.36 -0.05 -40.01
N ASN A 7 4.62 0.05 -40.43
CA ASN A 7 5.75 -0.36 -39.59
C ASN A 7 5.90 0.47 -38.32
N LYS A 8 5.64 1.78 -38.37
CA LYS A 8 5.69 2.65 -37.18
C LYS A 8 4.58 2.34 -36.19
N GLY A 9 3.37 2.07 -36.68
CA GLY A 9 2.23 1.65 -35.85
C GLY A 9 2.49 0.30 -35.17
N VAL A 10 3.06 -0.65 -35.90
CA VAL A 10 3.49 -1.96 -35.36
C VAL A 10 4.56 -1.77 -34.29
N VAL A 11 5.60 -0.96 -34.55
CA VAL A 11 6.66 -0.69 -33.57
C VAL A 11 6.11 -0.02 -32.31
N ILE A 12 5.23 0.98 -32.44
CA ILE A 12 4.60 1.65 -31.28
C ILE A 12 3.72 0.68 -30.48
N LEU A 13 2.96 -0.20 -31.15
CA LEU A 13 2.13 -1.20 -30.48
C LEU A 13 2.98 -2.23 -29.70
N PHE A 14 4.11 -2.67 -30.26
CA PHE A 14 5.09 -3.51 -29.56
C PHE A 14 5.70 -2.79 -28.35
N PHE A 15 6.04 -1.50 -28.47
CA PHE A 15 6.56 -0.70 -27.34
C PHE A 15 5.53 -0.50 -26.23
N ILE A 16 4.24 -0.34 -26.54
CA ILE A 16 3.18 -0.19 -25.52
C ILE A 16 2.92 -1.51 -24.78
N PHE A 17 2.96 -2.65 -25.46
CA PHE A 17 2.82 -3.97 -24.81
C PHE A 17 4.00 -4.32 -23.89
N SER A 18 5.22 -3.84 -24.20
CA SER A 18 6.42 -4.07 -23.38
C SER A 18 6.48 -3.23 -22.09
N LEU A 19 5.58 -2.26 -21.88
CA LEU A 19 5.55 -1.42 -20.68
C LEU A 19 4.64 -1.96 -19.56
N PHE A 20 3.89 -3.03 -19.83
CA PHE A 20 3.08 -3.71 -18.81
C PHE A 20 3.86 -4.90 -18.24
N GLU A 21 4.82 -4.59 -17.36
CA GLU A 21 5.32 -5.57 -16.39
C GLU A 21 4.17 -5.85 -15.41
N LEU A 22 3.39 -6.90 -15.67
CA LEU A 22 2.40 -7.40 -14.73
C LEU A 22 3.16 -8.01 -13.55
N SER A 23 3.48 -7.20 -12.54
CA SER A 23 4.02 -7.70 -11.28
C SER A 23 2.95 -8.56 -10.62
N ALA A 24 3.05 -9.88 -10.79
CA ALA A 24 2.24 -10.84 -10.06
C ALA A 24 2.80 -10.96 -8.63
N GLY A 25 1.94 -10.81 -7.62
CA GLY A 25 2.34 -11.05 -6.24
C GLY A 25 2.73 -12.51 -6.00
N ALA A 26 3.57 -12.73 -4.98
CA ALA A 26 4.01 -14.07 -4.61
C ALA A 26 2.86 -14.88 -3.99
N VAL A 27 2.90 -16.20 -4.14
CA VAL A 27 1.92 -17.11 -3.55
C VAL A 27 2.54 -17.82 -2.34
N HIS A 28 1.93 -17.66 -1.16
CA HIS A 28 2.39 -18.24 0.09
C HIS A 28 1.36 -19.24 0.62
N LYS A 29 1.72 -20.53 0.64
CA LYS A 29 0.90 -21.58 1.26
C LYS A 29 1.14 -21.60 2.77
N VAL A 30 0.09 -21.31 3.55
CA VAL A 30 0.18 -21.24 5.01
C VAL A 30 0.54 -22.62 5.57
N GLY A 31 1.63 -22.69 6.33
CA GLY A 31 2.16 -23.96 6.87
C GLY A 31 2.91 -24.82 5.84
N ASP A 32 3.21 -24.29 4.66
CA ASP A 32 3.88 -24.97 3.56
C ASP A 32 3.25 -26.35 3.26
N SER A 33 3.98 -27.46 3.39
CA SER A 33 3.44 -28.80 3.13
C SER A 33 2.47 -29.31 4.20
N ALA A 34 2.48 -28.73 5.41
CA ALA A 34 1.56 -29.11 6.47
C ALA A 34 0.16 -28.49 6.29
N GLY A 35 0.08 -27.38 5.56
CA GLY A 35 -1.17 -26.66 5.33
C GLY A 35 -1.73 -26.00 6.60
N TRP A 36 -3.03 -25.71 6.56
CA TRP A 36 -3.77 -25.11 7.66
C TRP A 36 -4.43 -26.19 8.53
N THR A 37 -3.81 -26.51 9.66
CA THR A 37 -4.17 -27.66 10.50
C THR A 37 -3.90 -27.41 11.99
N THR A 38 -4.49 -28.23 12.85
CA THR A 38 -4.15 -28.34 14.28
C THR A 38 -3.24 -29.53 14.58
N VAL A 39 -2.96 -30.37 13.58
CA VAL A 39 -2.15 -31.59 13.72
C VAL A 39 -0.68 -31.26 13.48
N GLY A 40 0.22 -31.89 14.25
CA GLY A 40 1.66 -31.80 14.00
C GLY A 40 2.34 -30.53 14.55
N ASN A 41 1.65 -29.75 15.40
CA ASN A 41 2.21 -28.59 16.11
C ASN A 41 2.90 -27.58 15.18
N VAL A 42 2.25 -27.23 14.06
CA VAL A 42 2.77 -26.24 13.10
C VAL A 42 2.91 -24.89 13.79
N ASP A 43 4.12 -24.34 13.84
CA ASP A 43 4.37 -22.99 14.34
C ASP A 43 4.13 -21.96 13.21
N TYR A 44 2.88 -21.50 13.11
CA TYR A 44 2.49 -20.47 12.13
C TYR A 44 3.17 -19.12 12.36
N ARG A 45 3.61 -18.83 13.58
CA ARG A 45 4.37 -17.60 13.88
C ARG A 45 5.76 -17.70 13.28
N GLN A 46 6.44 -18.83 13.47
CA GLN A 46 7.74 -19.08 12.85
C GLN A 46 7.62 -19.13 11.32
N TRP A 47 6.59 -19.78 10.79
CA TRP A 47 6.32 -19.81 9.36
C TRP A 47 6.16 -18.39 8.80
N ALA A 48 5.34 -17.54 9.41
CA ALA A 48 5.13 -16.18 8.95
C ALA A 48 6.41 -15.32 9.06
N ALA A 49 7.18 -15.48 10.14
CA ALA A 49 8.42 -14.74 10.36
C ALA A 49 9.52 -15.08 9.34
N ALA A 50 9.44 -16.25 8.69
CA ALA A 50 10.38 -16.66 7.65
C ALA A 50 10.04 -16.10 6.25
N LYS A 51 8.94 -15.33 6.11
CA LYS A 51 8.48 -14.78 4.84
C LYS A 51 8.58 -13.26 4.84
N THR A 52 8.74 -12.69 3.65
CA THR A 52 8.57 -11.26 3.41
C THR A 52 7.34 -11.08 2.54
N PHE A 53 6.27 -10.56 3.12
CA PHE A 53 5.01 -10.33 2.42
C PHE A 53 5.00 -8.95 1.74
N GLN A 54 4.47 -8.90 0.53
CA GLN A 54 4.30 -7.69 -0.26
C GLN A 54 2.83 -7.45 -0.60
N LEU A 55 2.50 -6.23 -1.02
CA LEU A 55 1.19 -5.96 -1.60
C LEU A 55 0.99 -6.78 -2.88
N GLY A 56 -0.21 -7.32 -3.05
CA GLY A 56 -0.57 -8.18 -4.17
C GLY A 56 -0.24 -9.67 -3.94
N ASP A 57 0.51 -10.01 -2.90
CA ASP A 57 0.77 -11.41 -2.53
C ASP A 57 -0.54 -12.15 -2.22
N ILE A 58 -0.57 -13.44 -2.54
CA ILE A 58 -1.70 -14.34 -2.32
C ILE A 58 -1.36 -15.30 -1.18
N ILE A 59 -2.16 -15.28 -0.13
CA ILE A 59 -2.07 -16.21 0.99
C ILE A 59 -3.05 -17.35 0.75
N VAL A 60 -2.52 -18.57 0.62
CA VAL A 60 -3.30 -19.76 0.32
C VAL A 60 -3.45 -20.62 1.57
N PHE A 61 -4.70 -20.91 1.91
CA PHE A 61 -5.06 -21.80 3.01
C PHE A 61 -5.62 -23.12 2.46
N GLU A 62 -4.83 -24.19 2.57
CA GLU A 62 -5.23 -25.55 2.20
C GLU A 62 -5.58 -26.36 3.46
N TYR A 63 -6.80 -26.90 3.53
CA TYR A 63 -7.31 -27.65 4.69
C TYR A 63 -8.54 -28.51 4.35
N ASN A 64 -8.91 -29.43 5.23
CA ASN A 64 -10.19 -30.13 5.14
C ASN A 64 -11.34 -29.19 5.56
N PRO A 65 -12.25 -28.78 4.65
CA PRO A 65 -13.32 -27.82 4.96
C PRO A 65 -14.38 -28.35 5.94
N GLN A 66 -14.38 -29.65 6.24
CA GLN A 66 -15.22 -30.23 7.30
C GLN A 66 -14.63 -30.03 8.70
N SER A 67 -13.34 -29.71 8.80
CA SER A 67 -12.60 -29.66 10.07
C SER A 67 -12.08 -28.27 10.40
N HIS A 68 -11.87 -27.41 9.40
CA HIS A 68 -11.33 -26.07 9.60
C HIS A 68 -12.07 -25.04 8.75
N ASN A 69 -11.83 -23.78 9.06
CA ASN A 69 -12.18 -22.63 8.24
C ASN A 69 -11.08 -21.57 8.42
N VAL A 70 -11.22 -20.46 7.70
CA VAL A 70 -10.32 -19.31 7.82
C VAL A 70 -11.16 -18.08 8.08
N MET A 71 -10.92 -17.42 9.21
CA MET A 71 -11.59 -16.18 9.58
C MET A 71 -10.57 -15.06 9.69
N GLN A 72 -10.77 -13.98 8.95
CA GLN A 72 -10.01 -12.74 9.16
C GLN A 72 -10.61 -12.00 10.36
N VAL A 73 -9.78 -11.55 11.28
CA VAL A 73 -10.22 -10.96 12.54
C VAL A 73 -9.40 -9.71 12.88
N THR A 74 -9.88 -8.93 13.85
CA THR A 74 -9.08 -7.83 14.41
C THR A 74 -7.92 -8.36 15.27
N HIS A 75 -6.95 -7.50 15.58
CA HIS A 75 -5.85 -7.86 16.48
C HIS A 75 -6.32 -8.32 17.87
N ALA A 76 -7.35 -7.68 18.41
CA ALA A 76 -7.90 -8.03 19.72
C ALA A 76 -8.53 -9.44 19.71
N GLU A 77 -9.32 -9.73 18.68
CA GLU A 77 -9.95 -11.03 18.46
C GLU A 77 -8.91 -12.12 18.19
N TYR A 78 -7.88 -11.82 17.39
CA TYR A 78 -6.75 -12.72 17.19
C TYR A 78 -6.10 -13.10 18.52
N LYS A 79 -5.76 -12.13 19.38
CA LYS A 79 -5.15 -12.40 20.69
C LYS A 79 -6.07 -13.24 21.59
N ALA A 80 -7.36 -12.92 21.60
CA ALA A 80 -8.35 -13.59 22.43
C ALA A 80 -8.83 -14.94 21.85
N CYS A 81 -8.45 -15.28 20.61
CA CYS A 81 -9.08 -16.36 19.84
C CYS A 81 -10.62 -16.23 19.79
N ASN A 82 -11.10 -15.01 19.61
CA ASN A 82 -12.51 -14.72 19.45
C ASN A 82 -12.88 -14.77 17.97
N ALA A 83 -13.79 -15.68 17.61
CA ALA A 83 -14.28 -15.89 16.26
C ALA A 83 -15.76 -15.48 16.09
N SER A 84 -16.33 -14.75 17.04
CA SER A 84 -17.77 -14.41 17.05
C SER A 84 -18.16 -13.31 16.05
N SER A 85 -17.23 -12.47 15.63
CA SER A 85 -17.51 -11.35 14.72
C SER A 85 -16.38 -11.12 13.70
N PRO A 86 -16.08 -12.11 12.86
CA PRO A 86 -14.98 -12.02 11.91
C PRO A 86 -15.24 -10.93 10.85
N ILE A 87 -14.16 -10.34 10.36
CA ILE A 87 -14.16 -9.40 9.22
C ILE A 87 -14.58 -10.14 7.95
N SER A 88 -14.06 -11.35 7.75
CA SER A 88 -14.43 -12.25 6.66
C SER A 88 -14.29 -13.71 7.10
N THR A 89 -15.01 -14.60 6.42
CA THR A 89 -14.97 -16.05 6.64
C THR A 89 -14.84 -16.77 5.31
N HIS A 90 -13.94 -17.74 5.25
CA HIS A 90 -13.69 -18.59 4.10
C HIS A 90 -13.74 -20.07 4.53
N THR A 91 -14.34 -20.91 3.68
CA THR A 91 -14.70 -22.30 4.03
C THR A 91 -14.53 -23.28 2.86
N THR A 92 -13.76 -22.94 1.82
CA THR A 92 -13.66 -23.80 0.63
C THR A 92 -12.68 -24.97 0.82
N GLY A 93 -11.74 -24.85 1.75
CA GLY A 93 -10.63 -25.79 1.94
C GLY A 93 -9.42 -25.51 1.05
N ASN A 94 -9.51 -24.53 0.13
CA ASN A 94 -8.41 -24.05 -0.69
C ASN A 94 -8.61 -22.54 -0.97
N ASP A 95 -8.62 -21.74 0.09
CA ASP A 95 -8.93 -20.31 0.00
C ASP A 95 -7.70 -19.51 -0.42
N SER A 96 -7.84 -18.66 -1.44
CA SER A 96 -6.81 -17.72 -1.90
C SER A 96 -7.20 -16.29 -1.49
N ILE A 97 -6.36 -15.63 -0.68
CA ILE A 97 -6.63 -14.29 -0.16
C ILE A 97 -5.51 -13.34 -0.60
N THR A 98 -5.83 -12.33 -1.41
CA THR A 98 -4.87 -11.31 -1.85
C THR A 98 -4.69 -10.22 -0.81
N ILE A 99 -3.44 -9.91 -0.45
CA ILE A 99 -3.12 -8.86 0.53
C ILE A 99 -2.94 -7.52 -0.18
N ASN A 100 -3.94 -6.64 -0.06
CA ASN A 100 -3.97 -5.36 -0.78
C ASN A 100 -3.65 -4.15 0.08
N THR A 101 -3.37 -4.33 1.37
CA THR A 101 -3.04 -3.23 2.28
C THR A 101 -1.83 -3.55 3.14
N HIS A 102 -1.07 -2.51 3.49
CA HIS A 102 0.04 -2.63 4.43
C HIS A 102 -0.47 -2.87 5.86
N GLY A 103 0.40 -3.44 6.68
CA GLY A 103 0.15 -3.74 8.08
C GLY A 103 -0.19 -5.20 8.31
N HIS A 104 -0.75 -5.45 9.50
CA HIS A 104 -1.08 -6.79 9.97
C HIS A 104 -2.45 -7.26 9.50
N HIS A 105 -2.49 -8.49 8.99
CA HIS A 105 -3.69 -9.21 8.63
C HIS A 105 -3.75 -10.49 9.45
N PHE A 106 -4.73 -10.56 10.35
CA PHE A 106 -4.83 -11.67 11.30
C PHE A 106 -5.86 -12.68 10.84
N PHE A 107 -5.46 -13.94 10.81
CA PHE A 107 -6.34 -15.06 10.46
C PHE A 107 -6.34 -16.11 11.57
N VAL A 108 -7.52 -16.68 11.83
CA VAL A 108 -7.73 -17.74 12.82
C VAL A 108 -8.64 -18.82 12.26
N CYS A 109 -8.56 -20.02 12.82
CA CYS A 109 -9.60 -21.02 12.65
C CYS A 109 -10.64 -20.81 13.74
N GLY A 110 -11.91 -20.67 13.34
CA GLY A 110 -13.04 -20.40 14.23
C GLY A 110 -13.64 -21.65 14.87
N VAL A 111 -13.18 -22.85 14.51
CA VAL A 111 -13.63 -24.09 15.13
C VAL A 111 -13.21 -24.11 16.61
N PRO A 112 -14.11 -24.45 17.56
CA PRO A 112 -13.80 -24.37 18.98
C PRO A 112 -12.50 -25.08 19.38
N GLY A 113 -11.61 -24.34 20.04
CA GLY A 113 -10.32 -24.86 20.52
C GLY A 113 -9.17 -24.79 19.51
N HIS A 114 -9.44 -24.62 18.20
CA HIS A 114 -8.40 -24.69 17.17
C HIS A 114 -7.45 -23.49 17.22
N CYS A 115 -7.98 -22.27 17.34
CA CYS A 115 -7.15 -21.07 17.50
C CYS A 115 -6.30 -21.15 18.78
N GLN A 116 -6.88 -21.63 19.89
CA GLN A 116 -6.20 -21.79 21.17
C GLN A 116 -5.07 -22.82 21.09
N ALA A 117 -5.25 -23.85 20.27
CA ALA A 117 -4.23 -24.84 19.95
C ALA A 117 -3.14 -24.32 18.98
N GLY A 118 -3.23 -23.06 18.55
CA GLY A 118 -2.21 -22.40 17.72
C GLY A 118 -2.58 -22.23 16.25
N GLN A 119 -3.77 -22.64 15.80
CA GLN A 119 -4.20 -22.47 14.40
C GLN A 119 -4.62 -21.02 14.11
N LYS A 120 -3.61 -20.14 14.05
CA LYS A 120 -3.72 -18.70 13.88
C LYS A 120 -2.44 -18.14 13.25
N VAL A 121 -2.54 -17.17 12.35
CA VAL A 121 -1.39 -16.55 11.67
C VAL A 121 -1.54 -15.03 11.56
N ASP A 122 -0.43 -14.31 11.69
CA ASP A 122 -0.31 -12.87 11.48
C ASP A 122 0.53 -12.62 10.23
N ILE A 123 -0.09 -12.07 9.19
CA ILE A 123 0.57 -11.70 7.94
C ILE A 123 0.85 -10.20 7.99
N ASN A 124 2.13 -9.83 8.07
CA ASN A 124 2.53 -8.42 8.17
C ASN A 124 3.19 -7.94 6.87
N VAL A 125 2.54 -7.01 6.18
CA VAL A 125 3.11 -6.32 5.01
C VAL A 125 3.70 -4.99 5.46
N LEU A 126 5.03 -4.91 5.47
CA LEU A 126 5.74 -3.71 5.90
C LEU A 126 5.46 -2.53 4.97
N ARG A 127 5.38 -1.33 5.53
CA ARG A 127 5.53 -0.10 4.73
C ARG A 127 7.02 0.10 4.47
N SER A 128 7.38 0.36 3.23
CA SER A 128 8.73 0.83 2.93
C SER A 128 9.02 2.08 3.77
N PRO A 129 10.16 2.15 4.47
CA PRO A 129 10.54 3.37 5.15
C PRO A 129 10.61 4.50 4.11
N SER A 130 9.98 5.64 4.42
CA SER A 130 10.14 6.84 3.62
C SER A 130 11.63 7.17 3.53
N PRO A 131 12.17 7.54 2.37
CA PRO A 131 13.55 7.98 2.27
C PRO A 131 13.81 9.06 3.33
N ALA A 132 14.88 8.91 4.10
CA ALA A 132 15.28 9.94 5.05
C ALA A 132 15.40 11.28 4.28
N PRO A 133 14.92 12.40 4.84
CA PRO A 133 15.16 13.70 4.23
C PRO A 133 16.67 13.88 4.07
N SER A 134 17.13 14.16 2.85
CA SER A 134 18.54 14.44 2.57
C SER A 134 19.04 15.51 3.53
N PRO A 135 20.26 15.39 4.09
CA PRO A 135 20.80 16.41 4.96
C PRO A 135 20.82 17.75 4.22
N LEU A 136 20.16 18.76 4.81
CA LEU A 136 20.24 20.13 4.31
C LEU A 136 21.71 20.54 4.31
N GLY A 137 22.22 20.95 3.14
CA GLY A 137 23.57 21.48 2.99
C GLY A 137 23.82 22.70 3.90
N PRO A 138 25.09 23.06 4.14
CA PRO A 138 25.43 24.11 5.09
C PRO A 138 24.78 25.45 4.71
N LEU A 139 24.11 26.05 5.69
CA LEU A 139 23.54 27.39 5.61
C LEU A 139 24.66 28.40 5.29
N PRO A 140 24.47 29.34 4.34
CA PRO A 140 25.44 30.41 4.11
C PRO A 140 25.60 31.26 5.39
N SER A 141 26.85 31.59 5.72
CA SER A 141 27.20 32.38 6.90
C SER A 141 26.56 33.78 6.87
N PRO A 142 26.21 34.36 8.03
CA PRO A 142 25.63 35.69 8.09
C PRO A 142 26.65 36.74 7.64
N VAL A 143 26.25 37.57 6.67
CA VAL A 143 27.04 38.71 6.18
C VAL A 143 27.12 39.76 7.30
N PRO A 144 28.29 40.36 7.60
CA PRO A 144 28.40 41.42 8.60
C PRO A 144 27.53 42.62 8.22
N GLY A 145 26.76 43.12 9.18
CA GLY A 145 25.82 44.21 9.00
C GLY A 145 26.51 45.52 8.64
N PHE A 146 26.13 46.11 7.51
CA PHE A 146 26.35 47.52 7.25
C PHE A 146 25.28 48.32 8.01
N THR A 147 25.72 49.12 8.99
CA THR A 147 24.89 50.15 9.63
C THR A 147 24.55 51.23 8.60
N LEU A 148 23.34 51.19 8.07
CA LEU A 148 22.76 52.31 7.36
C LEU A 148 22.12 53.29 8.36
N PRO A 149 22.34 54.61 8.22
CA PRO A 149 21.69 55.61 9.07
C PRO A 149 20.19 55.67 8.75
N ALA A 150 19.40 55.86 9.81
CA ALA A 150 17.94 55.91 9.75
C ALA A 150 17.45 57.12 8.93
N PRO A 151 16.54 56.93 7.96
CA PRO A 151 15.72 58.02 7.47
C PRO A 151 14.55 58.30 8.43
N SER A 152 14.32 59.58 8.65
CA SER A 152 13.31 60.21 9.50
C SER A 152 11.87 59.88 9.11
N PRO A 153 10.88 60.08 10.03
CA PRO A 153 9.51 59.66 9.82
C PRO A 153 8.77 60.65 8.91
N SER A 154 8.22 60.14 7.80
CA SER A 154 7.24 60.88 7.02
C SER A 154 5.86 60.27 7.21
N ASN A 155 5.03 60.98 7.98
CA ASN A 155 3.59 60.79 8.02
C ASN A 155 3.02 61.12 6.63
N ALA A 156 2.52 60.12 5.92
CA ALA A 156 1.70 60.32 4.74
C ALA A 156 0.54 59.33 4.75
N ALA A 157 -0.65 59.90 4.65
CA ALA A 157 -1.94 59.25 4.76
C ALA A 157 -2.25 58.33 3.57
N SER A 158 -3.04 57.29 3.87
CA SER A 158 -3.70 56.39 2.92
C SER A 158 -4.58 57.13 1.91
N PRO A 159 -4.66 56.58 0.68
CA PRO A 159 -5.98 56.43 0.07
C PRO A 159 -6.21 55.05 -0.56
N PHE A 160 -7.50 54.71 -0.55
CA PHE A 160 -8.15 53.51 -1.07
C PHE A 160 -8.26 53.50 -2.61
N ALA A 161 -8.64 52.31 -3.13
CA ALA A 161 -9.30 52.02 -4.42
C ALA A 161 -8.36 52.00 -5.67
N VAL A 162 -8.39 51.09 -6.66
CA VAL A 162 -9.32 50.07 -7.21
C VAL A 162 -8.52 49.33 -8.33
N ASN A 163 -8.50 48.00 -8.51
CA ASN A 163 -9.40 47.16 -9.32
C ASN A 163 -8.83 45.73 -9.23
N MET A 164 -9.55 44.70 -8.76
CA MET A 164 -10.51 43.86 -9.49
C MET A 164 -10.00 43.31 -10.85
N LEU A 165 -10.10 41.97 -10.95
CA LEU A 165 -10.12 41.12 -12.16
C LEU A 165 -8.77 40.53 -12.64
N PHE A 166 -8.88 39.28 -13.13
CA PHE A 166 -7.84 38.42 -13.75
C PHE A 166 -7.00 37.50 -12.85
N ARG A 167 -7.66 36.63 -12.08
CA ARG A 167 -7.13 35.25 -11.84
C ARG A 167 -8.18 34.17 -12.11
N LYS A 168 -8.94 34.35 -13.21
CA LYS A 168 -9.57 33.26 -13.97
C LYS A 168 -8.72 33.00 -15.20
N LEU A 169 -7.59 32.29 -15.05
CA LEU A 169 -6.86 31.72 -16.18
C LEU A 169 -5.92 30.58 -15.73
N SER A 170 -6.46 29.60 -14.99
CA SER A 170 -5.75 28.33 -14.75
C SER A 170 -6.74 27.16 -14.65
N TRP A 171 -7.85 27.25 -15.40
CA TRP A 171 -8.87 26.22 -15.54
C TRP A 171 -9.11 25.89 -17.02
N LEU A 172 -8.13 26.18 -17.88
CA LEU A 172 -8.21 25.97 -19.34
C LEU A 172 -7.05 25.11 -19.88
N LEU A 173 -6.51 24.21 -19.06
CA LEU A 173 -5.50 23.21 -19.48
C LEU A 173 -5.87 21.77 -19.02
N LEU A 174 -7.10 21.55 -18.56
CA LEU A 174 -7.60 20.26 -18.06
C LEU A 174 -8.81 19.70 -18.85
N LEU A 175 -9.09 20.22 -20.05
CA LEU A 175 -10.15 19.72 -20.94
C LEU A 175 -9.65 19.51 -22.38
N LEU A 176 -8.47 18.91 -22.55
CA LEU A 176 -8.02 18.37 -23.86
C LEU A 176 -7.37 16.97 -23.73
N SER A 177 -7.67 16.22 -22.66
CA SER A 177 -7.20 14.83 -22.50
C SER A 177 -8.33 13.83 -22.20
N VAL A 178 -9.53 14.09 -22.73
CA VAL A 178 -10.61 13.10 -22.81
C VAL A 178 -11.33 13.30 -24.14
N CYS A 179 -10.73 12.78 -25.22
CA CYS A 179 -11.36 12.43 -26.49
C CYS A 179 -10.31 11.82 -27.42
N VAL A 180 -9.91 10.57 -27.15
CA VAL A 180 -9.79 9.46 -28.11
C VAL A 180 -10.19 8.20 -27.36
#